data_AF-A0A4Q2D854-F1
#
_entry.id   AF-A0A4Q2D854-F1
#
_cell.length_a   1.000
_cell.length_b   1.000
_cell.length_c   1.000
_cell.angle_alpha   90.00
_cell.angle_beta   90.00
_cell.angle_gamma   90.00
#
_symmetry.space_group_name_H-M   'P 1'
#
loop_
_entity.id
_entity.type
_entity.pdbx_description
1 polymer ?
#
loop_
_entity_poly.entity_id
_entity_poly.type
_entity_poly.pdbx_seq_one_letter_code
_entity_poly.pdbx_strand_id
1 'polypeptide(L)'
;MRSSQKGFRWHFKTLMGNAKSIHLDQQRERRWTALNSLVKGYQSKSIHPSEWAHFPRQLLHSWDGGILPKNFDPSMPDSTSVLVSELSNWYQKVRDDLVEKVRLAYPTFVESPVAPELEFSRAEAALDLAVVVLSCANCLKGTHHLGAALVGWDNILTHICSSSTNPSKWHGTLHWSERGHASALALVELVGKDPRTTTAEDMDKLDARFFCGYCEYTDFTGVRWRKALKWRECLTHVLYCVKPGHDDTPQTWLLLSEEAAQSVKAREKPYPLRNRPTWGCGLCTKHLETPEEYAAVVNHITTEFVSFQSTHHFVPQNPSISRHADDVDTIAELEIGHELVCFPNLFTKYLEKPKLVLQVLPEP
;
A
#
# COMPACT_ATOMS: atom_id res chain seq x y z
N MET A 1 55.52 34.37 -1.47
CA MET A 1 54.58 34.56 -2.61
C MET A 1 53.96 33.29 -3.21
N ARG A 2 54.45 32.06 -2.97
CA ARG A 2 53.82 30.84 -3.53
C ARG A 2 52.61 30.27 -2.74
N SER A 3 52.31 30.75 -1.53
CA SER A 3 51.16 30.26 -0.75
C SER A 3 49.81 30.83 -1.22
N SER A 4 49.77 32.03 -1.83
CA SER A 4 48.52 32.67 -2.27
C SER A 4 47.87 31.99 -3.49
N GLN A 5 48.67 31.44 -4.40
CA GLN A 5 48.15 30.75 -5.59
C GLN A 5 47.46 29.42 -5.27
N LYS A 6 47.91 28.70 -4.23
CA LYS A 6 47.28 27.44 -3.80
C LYS A 6 45.89 27.68 -3.20
N GLY A 7 45.74 28.74 -2.39
CA GLY A 7 44.45 29.14 -1.83
C GLY A 7 43.43 29.50 -2.91
N PHE A 8 43.83 30.32 -3.89
CA PHE A 8 42.94 30.71 -5.00
C PHE A 8 42.43 29.51 -5.81
N ARG A 9 43.32 28.56 -6.15
CA ARG A 9 42.92 27.36 -6.92
C ARG A 9 41.94 26.47 -6.16
N TRP A 10 42.08 26.36 -4.83
CA TRP A 10 41.16 25.60 -4.01
C TRP A 10 39.78 26.27 -3.95
N HIS A 11 39.73 27.57 -3.64
CA HIS A 11 38.46 28.33 -3.61
C HIS A 11 37.73 28.30 -4.94
N PHE A 12 38.44 28.46 -6.07
CA PHE A 12 37.84 28.41 -7.40
C PHE A 12 37.24 27.02 -7.70
N LYS A 13 37.94 25.92 -7.36
CA LYS A 13 37.40 24.56 -7.52
C LYS A 13 36.16 24.33 -6.67
N THR A 14 36.16 24.79 -5.41
CA THR A 14 35.00 24.69 -4.52
C THR A 14 33.82 25.48 -5.08
N LEU A 15 34.04 26.70 -5.56
CA LEU A 15 33.01 27.54 -6.15
C LEU A 15 32.42 26.90 -7.43
N MET A 16 33.25 26.34 -8.31
CA MET A 16 32.79 25.62 -9.50
C MET A 16 32.01 24.34 -9.14
N GLY A 17 32.44 23.62 -8.10
CA GLY A 17 31.72 22.46 -7.57
C GLY A 17 30.34 22.84 -7.05
N ASN A 18 30.26 23.91 -6.26
CA ASN A 18 29.01 24.43 -5.71
C ASN A 18 28.07 24.94 -6.81
N ALA A 19 28.59 25.69 -7.79
CA ALA A 19 27.81 26.17 -8.92
C ALA A 19 27.23 25.02 -9.76
N LYS A 20 28.03 23.97 -10.01
CA LYS A 20 27.57 22.76 -10.69
C LYS A 20 26.49 22.03 -9.88
N SER A 21 26.66 21.93 -8.56
CA SER A 21 25.65 21.34 -7.67
C SER A 21 24.33 22.10 -7.74
N ILE A 22 24.36 23.43 -7.56
CA ILE A 22 23.17 24.29 -7.62
C ILE A 22 22.46 24.15 -8.98
N HIS A 23 23.22 24.14 -10.07
CA HIS A 23 22.65 23.96 -11.40
C HIS A 23 21.95 22.61 -11.56
N LEU A 24 22.57 21.53 -11.07
CA LEU A 24 21.97 20.19 -11.07
C LEU A 24 20.71 20.15 -10.19
N ASP A 25 20.73 20.80 -9.01
CA ASP A 25 19.57 20.89 -8.13
C ASP A 25 18.40 21.60 -8.80
N GLN A 26 18.65 22.73 -9.47
CA GLN A 26 17.62 23.45 -10.23
C GLN A 26 17.10 22.66 -11.43
N GLN A 27 17.95 21.88 -12.10
CA GLN A 27 17.50 20.99 -13.17
C GLN A 27 16.64 19.85 -12.62
N ARG A 28 17.04 19.26 -11.48
CA ARG A 28 16.26 18.22 -10.80
C ARG A 28 14.89 18.74 -10.39
N GLU A 29 14.81 19.92 -9.80
CA GLU A 29 13.55 20.54 -9.35
C GLU A 29 12.61 20.87 -10.53
N ARG A 30 13.15 21.38 -11.63
CA ARG A 30 12.36 21.65 -12.84
C ARG A 30 11.81 20.36 -13.44
N ARG A 31 12.65 19.34 -13.59
CA ARG A 31 12.23 18.02 -14.09
C ARG A 31 11.22 17.38 -13.16
N TRP A 32 11.41 17.52 -11.85
CA TRP A 32 10.48 17.05 -10.81
C TRP A 32 9.10 17.69 -10.95
N THR A 33 9.06 19.01 -11.09
CA THR A 33 7.81 19.75 -11.24
C THR A 33 7.07 19.34 -12.51
N ALA A 34 7.80 19.26 -13.64
CA ALA A 34 7.22 18.86 -14.92
C ALA A 34 6.73 17.41 -14.92
N LEU A 35 7.50 16.47 -14.36
CA LEU A 35 7.09 15.07 -14.23
C LEU A 35 5.86 14.93 -13.32
N ASN A 36 5.81 15.64 -12.19
CA ASN A 36 4.64 15.62 -11.32
C ASN A 36 3.39 16.18 -12.01
N SER A 37 3.55 17.24 -12.80
CA SER A 37 2.45 17.79 -13.59
C SER A 37 1.95 16.78 -14.62
N LEU A 38 2.86 16.15 -15.36
CA LEU A 38 2.54 15.10 -16.33
C LEU A 38 1.81 13.92 -15.68
N VAL A 39 2.35 13.40 -14.57
CA VAL A 39 1.77 12.27 -13.83
C VAL A 39 0.37 12.60 -13.31
N LYS A 40 0.19 13.77 -12.68
CA LYS A 40 -1.14 14.22 -12.20
C LYS A 40 -2.12 14.35 -13.37
N GLY A 41 -1.67 14.90 -14.49
CA GLY A 41 -2.46 14.99 -15.72
C GLY A 41 -2.88 13.63 -16.28
N TYR A 42 -1.97 12.65 -16.27
CA TYR A 42 -2.27 11.28 -16.68
C TYR A 42 -3.22 10.58 -15.70
N GLN A 43 -2.93 10.60 -14.40
CA GLN A 43 -3.76 9.96 -13.37
C GLN A 43 -5.20 10.48 -13.39
N SER A 44 -5.38 11.80 -13.49
CA SER A 44 -6.72 12.42 -13.52
C SER A 44 -7.53 12.12 -14.78
N LYS A 45 -6.88 11.86 -15.92
CA LYS A 45 -7.55 11.66 -17.21
C LYS A 45 -7.73 10.20 -17.59
N SER A 46 -6.84 9.34 -17.12
CA SER A 46 -6.68 7.99 -17.68
C SER A 46 -6.78 6.87 -16.64
N ILE A 47 -6.73 7.17 -15.34
CA ILE A 47 -6.75 6.15 -14.29
C ILE A 47 -7.92 6.42 -13.35
N HIS A 48 -8.73 5.40 -13.09
CA HIS A 48 -9.80 5.51 -12.11
C HIS A 48 -9.21 5.79 -10.71
N PRO A 49 -9.78 6.69 -9.89
CA PRO A 49 -9.15 7.07 -8.63
C PRO A 49 -8.92 5.93 -7.63
N SER A 50 -9.75 4.89 -7.65
CA SER A 50 -9.53 3.67 -6.86
C SER A 50 -8.20 2.98 -7.20
N GLU A 51 -7.71 3.14 -8.41
CA GLU A 51 -6.48 2.51 -8.89
C GLU A 51 -5.23 3.37 -8.64
N TRP A 52 -5.38 4.62 -8.17
CA TRP A 52 -4.23 5.50 -7.94
C TRP A 52 -3.27 4.97 -6.89
N ALA A 53 -3.77 4.16 -5.93
CA ALA A 53 -2.93 3.50 -4.94
C ALA A 53 -1.96 2.47 -5.57
N HIS A 54 -2.26 1.95 -6.76
CA HIS A 54 -1.39 1.02 -7.49
C HIS A 54 -0.32 1.73 -8.33
N PHE A 55 -0.39 3.05 -8.44
CA PHE A 55 0.49 3.82 -9.31
C PHE A 55 1.89 3.99 -8.69
N PRO A 56 2.98 3.56 -9.35
CA PRO A 56 4.33 3.49 -8.78
C PRO A 56 5.01 4.87 -8.80
N ARG A 57 4.38 5.87 -8.20
CA ARG A 57 4.78 7.27 -8.29
C ARG A 57 6.24 7.47 -7.90
N GLN A 58 6.69 6.79 -6.85
CA GLN A 58 8.04 6.89 -6.31
C GLN A 58 9.10 6.34 -7.26
N LEU A 59 8.75 5.41 -8.14
CA LEU A 59 9.66 4.82 -9.11
C LEU A 59 9.86 5.69 -10.35
N LEU A 60 8.89 6.55 -10.67
CA LEU A 60 9.06 7.57 -11.70
C LEU A 60 10.12 8.60 -11.30
N HIS A 61 10.35 8.74 -9.99
CA HIS A 61 11.26 9.73 -9.43
C HIS A 61 12.71 9.23 -9.22
N SER A 62 12.97 7.94 -9.43
CA SER A 62 14.33 7.41 -9.25
C SER A 62 15.21 7.74 -10.44
N TRP A 63 16.27 8.52 -10.20
CA TRP A 63 17.27 8.90 -11.19
C TRP A 63 18.17 7.73 -11.61
N ASP A 64 18.35 6.77 -10.70
CA ASP A 64 19.18 5.57 -10.90
C ASP A 64 18.28 4.34 -10.74
N GLY A 65 17.72 3.88 -11.87
CA GLY A 65 16.90 2.65 -11.92
C GLY A 65 15.40 2.88 -11.74
N GLY A 66 14.90 4.09 -12.01
CA GLY A 66 13.46 4.33 -12.16
C GLY A 66 12.87 3.70 -13.42
N ILE A 67 11.55 3.83 -13.56
CA ILE A 67 10.77 3.30 -14.70
C ILE A 67 11.13 4.04 -16.00
N LEU A 68 11.43 5.33 -15.91
CA LEU A 68 11.59 6.19 -17.07
C LEU A 68 13.03 6.17 -17.62
N PRO A 69 13.21 6.26 -18.95
CA PRO A 69 14.52 6.38 -19.58
C PRO A 69 15.34 7.55 -19.03
N LYS A 70 16.67 7.42 -18.99
CA LYS A 70 17.57 8.46 -18.48
C LYS A 70 17.39 9.81 -19.20
N ASN A 71 17.08 9.77 -20.49
CA ASN A 71 16.83 10.92 -21.36
C ASN A 71 15.36 11.36 -21.43
N PHE A 72 14.47 10.80 -20.60
CA PHE A 72 13.06 11.19 -20.59
C PHE A 72 12.87 12.66 -20.20
N ASP A 73 12.25 13.45 -21.08
CA ASP A 73 11.90 14.85 -20.83
C ASP A 73 10.37 15.00 -20.72
N PRO A 74 9.83 15.29 -19.52
CA PRO A 74 8.39 15.45 -19.31
C PRO A 74 7.78 16.66 -20.03
N SER A 75 8.59 17.56 -20.59
CA SER A 75 8.08 18.72 -21.36
C SER A 75 7.82 18.41 -22.84
N MET A 76 8.23 17.23 -23.32
CA MET A 76 8.05 16.85 -24.72
C MET A 76 6.58 16.46 -25.03
N PRO A 77 6.09 16.72 -26.25
CA PRO A 77 4.69 16.42 -26.62
C PRO A 77 4.30 14.94 -26.49
N ASP A 78 5.25 14.03 -26.68
CA ASP A 78 5.10 12.57 -26.63
C ASP A 78 5.34 11.98 -25.22
N SER A 79 5.64 12.82 -24.23
CA SER A 79 5.98 12.39 -22.87
C SER A 79 4.88 11.54 -22.20
N THR A 80 3.60 11.79 -22.50
CA THR A 80 2.48 10.98 -21.98
C THR A 80 2.51 9.57 -22.55
N SER A 81 2.69 9.42 -23.88
CA SER A 81 2.76 8.09 -24.50
C SER A 81 3.97 7.29 -24.02
N VAL A 82 5.12 7.96 -23.84
CA VAL A 82 6.32 7.32 -23.28
C VAL A 82 6.06 6.89 -21.83
N LEU A 83 5.48 7.76 -20.99
CA LEU A 83 5.13 7.41 -19.62
C LEU A 83 4.22 6.17 -19.55
N VAL A 84 3.17 6.13 -20.37
CA VAL A 84 2.23 4.99 -20.41
C VAL A 84 2.95 3.72 -20.84
N SER A 85 3.72 3.77 -21.94
CA SER A 85 4.45 2.62 -22.44
C SER A 85 5.44 2.08 -21.40
N GLU A 86 6.20 2.95 -20.75
CA GLU A 86 7.18 2.54 -19.75
C GLU A 86 6.53 1.99 -18.48
N LEU A 87 5.40 2.57 -18.05
CA LEU A 87 4.61 2.01 -16.94
C LEU A 87 4.08 0.62 -17.27
N SER A 88 3.47 0.42 -18.44
CA SER A 88 2.97 -0.88 -18.87
C SER A 88 4.10 -1.91 -18.96
N ASN A 89 5.23 -1.56 -19.57
CA ASN A 89 6.40 -2.43 -19.66
C ASN A 89 6.92 -2.79 -18.26
N TRP A 90 6.94 -1.82 -17.35
CA TRP A 90 7.38 -2.04 -15.98
C TRP A 90 6.43 -2.94 -15.19
N TYR A 91 5.11 -2.72 -15.27
CA TYR A 91 4.13 -3.59 -14.63
C TYR A 91 4.25 -5.02 -15.16
N GLN A 92 4.38 -5.20 -16.48
CA GLN A 92 4.57 -6.51 -17.07
C GLN A 92 5.86 -7.17 -16.56
N LYS A 93 6.98 -6.44 -16.52
CA LYS A 93 8.24 -6.97 -15.99
C LYS A 93 8.16 -7.40 -14.53
N VAL A 94 7.49 -6.61 -13.68
CA VAL A 94 7.26 -6.97 -12.27
C VAL A 94 6.39 -8.22 -12.19
N ARG A 95 5.33 -8.28 -13.02
CA ARG A 95 4.44 -9.44 -13.08
C ARG A 95 5.19 -10.69 -13.49
N ASP A 96 5.97 -10.64 -14.57
CA ASP A 96 6.76 -11.77 -15.07
C ASP A 96 7.80 -12.25 -14.04
N ASP A 97 8.50 -11.34 -13.35
CA ASP A 97 9.44 -11.69 -12.27
C ASP A 97 8.75 -12.43 -11.12
N LEU A 98 7.55 -11.98 -10.73
CA LEU A 98 6.79 -12.61 -9.66
C LEU A 98 6.20 -13.96 -10.08
N VAL A 99 5.68 -14.05 -11.29
CA VAL A 99 5.20 -15.31 -11.89
C VAL A 99 6.32 -16.35 -11.90
N GLU A 100 7.52 -15.96 -12.32
CA GLU A 100 8.67 -16.87 -12.32
C GLU A 100 9.06 -17.32 -10.90
N LYS A 101 9.06 -16.40 -9.92
CA LYS A 101 9.31 -16.75 -8.52
C LYS A 101 8.27 -17.71 -7.96
N VAL A 102 6.99 -17.50 -8.26
CA VAL A 102 5.91 -18.41 -7.85
C VAL A 102 6.08 -19.77 -8.51
N ARG A 103 6.38 -19.81 -9.81
CA ARG A 103 6.63 -21.05 -10.56
C ARG A 103 7.78 -21.87 -9.97
N LEU A 104 8.88 -21.21 -9.59
CA LEU A 104 10.05 -21.86 -9.00
C LEU A 104 9.80 -22.33 -7.56
N ALA A 105 9.05 -21.56 -6.77
CA ALA A 105 8.79 -21.86 -5.37
C ALA A 105 7.64 -22.86 -5.15
N TYR A 106 6.75 -23.01 -6.13
CA TYR A 106 5.51 -23.77 -6.00
C TYR A 106 5.34 -24.86 -7.08
N PRO A 107 6.30 -25.79 -7.22
CA PRO A 107 6.26 -26.82 -8.28
C PRO A 107 5.10 -27.83 -8.11
N THR A 108 4.64 -28.06 -6.88
CA THR A 108 3.73 -29.15 -6.52
C THR A 108 2.28 -28.97 -6.99
N PHE A 109 1.90 -27.78 -7.45
CA PHE A 109 0.54 -27.52 -7.92
C PHE A 109 0.38 -27.79 -9.42
N VAL A 110 1.49 -27.85 -10.14
CA VAL A 110 1.56 -28.02 -11.59
C VAL A 110 1.55 -29.49 -12.00
N GLU A 111 1.85 -30.43 -11.10
CA GLU A 111 1.83 -31.87 -11.40
C GLU A 111 0.42 -32.48 -11.50
N SER A 112 -0.56 -31.72 -11.99
CA SER A 112 -1.72 -32.31 -12.65
C SER A 112 -1.30 -32.70 -14.08
N PRO A 113 -1.45 -33.97 -14.51
CA PRO A 113 -0.91 -34.48 -15.78
C PRO A 113 -1.59 -33.92 -17.06
N VAL A 114 -2.23 -32.76 -17.00
CA VAL A 114 -2.97 -32.14 -18.10
C VAL A 114 -2.28 -30.85 -18.57
N ALA A 115 -1.44 -31.03 -19.60
CA ALA A 115 -0.90 -30.09 -20.59
C ALA A 115 0.07 -28.95 -20.14
N PRO A 116 1.33 -28.93 -20.63
CA PRO A 116 2.36 -27.95 -20.27
C PRO A 116 2.30 -26.59 -21.03
N GLU A 117 1.36 -26.38 -21.96
CA GLU A 117 1.26 -25.09 -22.68
C GLU A 117 0.34 -24.07 -21.99
N LEU A 118 -0.36 -24.47 -20.92
CA LEU A 118 -1.20 -23.59 -20.09
C LEU A 118 -0.47 -23.00 -18.86
N GLU A 119 0.85 -23.22 -18.77
CA GLU A 119 1.67 -22.99 -17.57
C GLU A 119 1.78 -21.52 -17.17
N PHE A 120 2.01 -20.62 -18.12
CA PHE A 120 2.23 -19.21 -17.81
C PHE A 120 0.93 -18.51 -17.37
N SER A 121 -0.17 -18.74 -18.09
CA SER A 121 -1.49 -18.20 -17.70
C SER A 121 -1.97 -18.74 -16.36
N ARG A 122 -1.61 -19.98 -16.01
CA ARG A 122 -1.91 -20.56 -14.69
C ARG A 122 -1.09 -19.90 -13.59
N ALA A 123 0.20 -19.65 -13.82
CA ALA A 123 1.04 -18.99 -12.85
C ALA A 123 0.67 -17.50 -12.66
N GLU A 124 0.19 -16.84 -13.71
CA GLU A 124 -0.38 -15.50 -13.62
C GLU A 124 -1.67 -15.47 -12.78
N ALA A 125 -2.61 -16.38 -13.04
CA ALA A 125 -3.81 -16.54 -12.22
C ALA A 125 -3.50 -16.98 -10.78
N ALA A 126 -2.36 -17.65 -10.56
CA ALA A 126 -1.93 -18.08 -9.24
C ALA A 126 -1.63 -16.88 -8.32
N LEU A 127 -1.25 -15.72 -8.86
CA LEU A 127 -1.00 -14.51 -8.05
C LEU A 127 -2.24 -14.04 -7.27
N ASP A 128 -3.44 -14.42 -7.73
CA ASP A 128 -4.70 -14.11 -7.06
C ASP A 128 -5.12 -15.16 -6.03
N LEU A 129 -4.47 -16.34 -5.99
CA LEU A 129 -4.76 -17.37 -5.00
C LEU A 129 -4.39 -16.89 -3.58
N ALA A 130 -5.24 -17.20 -2.61
CA ALA A 130 -5.03 -16.84 -1.21
C ALA A 130 -3.77 -17.45 -0.61
N VAL A 131 -3.31 -18.57 -1.17
CA VAL A 131 -2.11 -19.29 -0.71
C VAL A 131 -0.81 -18.73 -1.30
N VAL A 132 -0.85 -17.89 -2.33
CA VAL A 132 0.36 -17.27 -2.87
C VAL A 132 0.71 -16.06 -2.02
N VAL A 133 1.58 -16.29 -1.04
CA VAL A 133 2.02 -15.25 -0.10
C VAL A 133 3.43 -14.81 -0.43
N LEU A 134 3.54 -13.54 -0.84
CA LEU A 134 4.82 -12.87 -1.03
C LEU A 134 5.14 -12.03 0.21
N SER A 135 6.42 -11.77 0.41
CA SER A 135 6.91 -10.90 1.48
C SER A 135 7.99 -9.95 0.98
N CYS A 136 8.05 -8.78 1.60
CA CYS A 136 9.06 -7.77 1.31
C CYS A 136 10.13 -7.77 2.41
N ALA A 137 11.37 -8.13 2.06
CA ALA A 137 12.47 -8.27 3.02
C ALA A 137 12.77 -6.96 3.78
N ASN A 138 12.54 -5.81 3.15
CA ASN A 138 12.77 -4.51 3.80
C ASN A 138 11.64 -4.14 4.76
N CYS A 139 10.39 -4.48 4.42
CA CYS A 139 9.24 -4.24 5.31
C CYS A 139 9.26 -5.18 6.51
N LEU A 140 9.73 -6.42 6.35
CA LEU A 140 9.95 -7.34 7.46
C LEU A 140 10.96 -6.82 8.49
N LYS A 141 11.99 -6.09 8.05
CA LYS A 141 12.99 -5.49 8.95
C LYS A 141 12.51 -4.20 9.64
N GLY A 142 11.51 -3.54 9.05
CA GLY A 142 10.96 -2.30 9.58
C GLY A 142 9.97 -2.53 10.73
N THR A 143 9.63 -1.45 11.43
CA THR A 143 8.53 -1.41 12.40
C THR A 143 7.15 -1.35 11.72
N HIS A 144 7.11 -1.31 10.39
CA HIS A 144 5.88 -1.16 9.62
C HIS A 144 5.32 -2.52 9.25
N HIS A 145 4.31 -2.97 10.01
CA HIS A 145 3.64 -4.25 9.80
C HIS A 145 2.83 -4.34 8.50
N LEU A 146 2.49 -3.19 7.91
CA LEU A 146 1.69 -3.10 6.68
C LEU A 146 2.59 -3.43 5.48
N GLY A 147 2.36 -4.60 4.89
CA GLY A 147 3.09 -5.07 3.71
C GLY A 147 4.13 -6.16 3.97
N ALA A 148 4.13 -6.79 5.14
CA ALA A 148 4.95 -7.98 5.36
C ALA A 148 4.43 -9.21 4.61
N ALA A 149 3.11 -9.41 4.62
CA ALA A 149 2.42 -10.44 3.86
C ALA A 149 1.62 -9.79 2.73
N LEU A 150 1.94 -10.15 1.49
CA LEU A 150 1.30 -9.65 0.28
C LEU A 150 0.61 -10.80 -0.41
N VAL A 151 -0.70 -10.66 -0.64
CA VAL A 151 -1.53 -11.69 -1.26
C VAL A 151 -2.54 -11.03 -2.20
N GLY A 152 -2.64 -11.54 -3.42
CA GLY A 152 -3.40 -10.92 -4.50
C GLY A 152 -2.63 -9.79 -5.18
N TRP A 153 -2.87 -9.62 -6.48
CA TRP A 153 -2.17 -8.65 -7.31
C TRP A 153 -2.30 -7.21 -6.80
N ASP A 154 -3.50 -6.82 -6.37
CA ASP A 154 -3.76 -5.47 -5.88
C ASP A 154 -2.94 -5.09 -4.65
N ASN A 155 -2.72 -6.05 -3.74
CA ASN A 155 -1.87 -5.83 -2.57
C ASN A 155 -0.39 -5.75 -2.94
N ILE A 156 0.04 -6.54 -3.92
CA ILE A 156 1.40 -6.49 -4.44
C ILE A 156 1.67 -5.10 -5.07
N LEU A 157 0.73 -4.58 -5.85
CA LEU A 157 0.85 -3.27 -6.48
C LEU A 157 0.75 -2.13 -5.47
N THR A 158 -0.24 -2.13 -4.57
CA THR A 158 -0.32 -1.07 -3.54
C THR A 158 0.87 -1.11 -2.57
N HIS A 159 1.56 -2.26 -2.47
CA HIS A 159 2.71 -2.38 -1.60
C HIS A 159 3.93 -1.63 -2.11
N ILE A 160 4.11 -1.42 -3.43
CA ILE A 160 5.33 -0.90 -4.07
C ILE A 160 5.98 0.21 -3.22
N CYS A 161 6.86 -0.20 -2.31
CA CYS A 161 7.13 0.58 -1.12
C CYS A 161 8.30 1.50 -1.40
N SER A 162 8.10 2.80 -1.16
CA SER A 162 9.19 3.75 -1.00
C SER A 162 9.60 3.78 0.46
N SER A 163 10.82 3.37 0.77
CA SER A 163 11.39 3.59 2.11
C SER A 163 11.29 5.07 2.51
N SER A 164 10.90 5.37 3.75
CA SER A 164 11.00 6.72 4.32
C SER A 164 12.45 7.23 4.29
N THR A 165 13.40 6.33 4.57
CA THR A 165 14.83 6.67 4.67
C THR A 165 15.50 6.86 3.31
N ASN A 166 14.91 6.33 2.24
CA ASN A 166 15.39 6.54 0.89
C ASN A 166 14.27 6.33 -0.13
N PRO A 167 13.49 7.38 -0.45
CA PRO A 167 12.35 7.28 -1.35
C PRO A 167 12.73 6.86 -2.78
N SER A 168 14.03 6.85 -3.12
CA SER A 168 14.53 6.39 -4.42
C SER A 168 14.88 4.89 -4.46
N LYS A 169 14.81 4.15 -3.35
CA LYS A 169 15.08 2.71 -3.34
C LYS A 169 13.77 1.94 -3.22
N TRP A 170 13.29 1.48 -4.36
CA TRP A 170 12.30 0.43 -4.46
C TRP A 170 12.70 -0.76 -3.59
N HIS A 171 11.80 -1.21 -2.73
CA HIS A 171 12.01 -2.39 -1.92
C HIS A 171 11.69 -3.71 -2.64
N GLY A 172 11.37 -3.69 -3.94
CA GLY A 172 10.65 -4.80 -4.57
C GLY A 172 11.46 -6.04 -4.92
N THR A 173 12.48 -6.34 -4.12
CA THR A 173 12.76 -7.74 -3.86
C THR A 173 11.61 -8.31 -3.02
N LEU A 174 10.52 -8.62 -3.70
CA LEU A 174 9.48 -9.49 -3.19
C LEU A 174 9.97 -10.92 -3.30
N HIS A 175 9.74 -11.69 -2.24
CA HIS A 175 10.15 -13.07 -2.10
C HIS A 175 8.95 -13.92 -1.77
N TRP A 176 8.95 -15.14 -2.29
CA TRP A 176 8.06 -16.19 -1.80
C TRP A 176 8.23 -16.37 -0.30
N SER A 177 7.13 -16.37 0.44
CA SER A 177 7.12 -16.62 1.86
C SER A 177 6.59 -18.02 2.12
N GLU A 178 7.49 -18.99 2.31
CA GLU A 178 7.11 -20.37 2.65
C GLU A 178 6.25 -20.42 3.93
N ARG A 179 6.64 -19.63 4.93
CA ARG A 179 5.90 -19.50 6.19
C ARG A 179 4.52 -18.87 5.99
N GLY A 180 4.44 -17.80 5.19
CA GLY A 180 3.18 -17.17 4.84
C GLY A 180 2.26 -18.12 4.06
N HIS A 181 2.81 -18.83 3.09
CA HIS A 181 2.12 -19.84 2.29
C HIS A 181 1.51 -20.94 3.15
N ALA A 182 2.31 -21.58 4.01
CA ALA A 182 1.84 -22.65 4.90
C ALA A 182 0.72 -22.15 5.83
N SER A 183 0.84 -20.92 6.33
CA SER A 183 -0.17 -20.28 7.16
C SER A 183 -1.47 -20.01 6.38
N ALA A 184 -1.36 -19.50 5.15
CA ALA A 184 -2.51 -19.28 4.28
C ALA A 184 -3.22 -20.58 3.90
N LEU A 185 -2.46 -21.64 3.59
CA LEU A 185 -2.98 -22.97 3.31
C LEU A 185 -3.86 -23.46 4.47
N ALA A 186 -3.31 -23.43 5.69
CA ALA A 186 -4.05 -23.83 6.89
C ALA A 186 -5.31 -22.98 7.12
N LEU A 187 -5.25 -21.66 6.87
CA LEU A 187 -6.42 -20.78 7.01
C LEU A 187 -7.52 -21.12 5.99
N VAL A 188 -7.16 -21.36 4.73
CA VAL A 188 -8.10 -21.70 3.65
C VAL A 188 -8.77 -23.05 3.90
N GLU A 189 -7.99 -24.07 4.30
CA GLU A 189 -8.52 -25.38 4.65
C GLU A 189 -9.43 -25.32 5.89
N LEU A 190 -9.06 -24.52 6.89
CA LEU A 190 -9.82 -24.36 8.13
C LEU A 190 -11.22 -23.76 7.92
N VAL A 191 -11.40 -22.93 6.89
CA VAL A 191 -12.72 -22.41 6.48
C VAL A 191 -13.44 -23.30 5.46
N GLY A 192 -12.92 -24.51 5.21
CA GLY A 192 -13.54 -25.51 4.33
C GLY A 192 -13.48 -25.16 2.84
N LYS A 193 -12.50 -24.37 2.41
CA LYS A 193 -12.31 -23.96 1.02
C LYS A 193 -11.18 -24.75 0.36
N ASP A 194 -11.18 -24.86 -0.98
CA ASP A 194 -10.10 -25.54 -1.73
C ASP A 194 -8.95 -24.56 -1.97
N PRO A 195 -7.75 -24.79 -1.40
CA PRO A 195 -6.57 -23.94 -1.62
C PRO A 195 -6.22 -23.73 -3.08
N ARG A 196 -6.68 -24.63 -3.96
CA ARG A 196 -6.32 -24.60 -5.36
C ARG A 196 -7.10 -23.59 -6.22
N THR A 197 -8.22 -23.12 -5.68
CA THR A 197 -9.13 -22.23 -6.41
C THR A 197 -9.49 -21.00 -5.61
N THR A 198 -9.25 -21.02 -4.29
CA THR A 198 -9.63 -19.93 -3.40
C THR A 198 -8.72 -18.73 -3.61
N THR A 199 -9.31 -17.62 -4.02
CA THR A 199 -8.61 -16.35 -4.22
C THR A 199 -8.49 -15.57 -2.93
N ALA A 200 -7.60 -14.58 -2.92
CA ALA A 200 -7.48 -13.62 -1.82
C ALA A 200 -8.80 -12.88 -1.57
N GLU A 201 -9.51 -12.54 -2.65
CA GLU A 201 -10.82 -11.87 -2.58
C GLU A 201 -11.89 -12.78 -1.95
N ASP A 202 -11.89 -14.08 -2.25
CA ASP A 202 -12.79 -15.04 -1.60
C ASP A 202 -12.59 -15.07 -0.08
N MET A 203 -11.32 -15.07 0.37
CA MET A 203 -10.99 -15.04 1.79
C MET A 203 -11.34 -13.69 2.44
N ASP A 204 -11.19 -12.58 1.73
CA ASP A 204 -11.62 -11.26 2.19
C ASP A 204 -13.15 -11.20 2.39
N LYS A 205 -13.93 -11.76 1.45
CA LYS A 205 -15.40 -11.82 1.50
C LYS A 205 -15.94 -12.68 2.64
N LEU A 206 -15.24 -13.75 3.00
CA LEU A 206 -15.63 -14.60 4.14
C LEU A 206 -15.65 -13.82 5.46
N ASP A 207 -14.79 -12.80 5.58
CA ASP A 207 -14.65 -11.97 6.79
C ASP A 207 -14.60 -12.80 8.08
N ALA A 208 -13.90 -13.94 8.04
CA ALA A 208 -13.74 -14.84 9.17
C ALA A 208 -12.80 -14.24 10.23
N ARG A 209 -12.90 -14.75 11.48
CA ARG A 209 -12.00 -14.38 12.58
C ARG A 209 -11.29 -15.59 13.12
N PHE A 210 -10.01 -15.41 13.43
CA PHE A 210 -9.13 -16.47 13.88
C PHE A 210 -8.41 -16.07 15.17
N PHE A 211 -8.04 -17.07 15.97
CA PHE A 211 -7.03 -16.95 17.00
C PHE A 211 -5.76 -17.68 16.59
N CYS A 212 -4.61 -17.10 16.93
CA CYS A 212 -3.34 -17.84 16.94
C CYS A 212 -3.32 -18.76 18.18
N GLY A 213 -3.18 -20.06 17.96
CA GLY A 213 -3.13 -21.07 19.02
C GLY A 213 -1.92 -20.95 19.94
N TYR A 214 -0.81 -20.40 19.43
CA TYR A 214 0.44 -20.21 20.18
C TYR A 214 0.52 -18.89 20.95
N CYS A 215 -0.35 -17.93 20.66
CA CYS A 215 -0.36 -16.69 21.40
C CYS A 215 -1.02 -16.88 22.77
N GLU A 216 -0.25 -16.64 23.83
CA GLU A 216 -0.77 -16.61 25.19
C GLU A 216 -1.88 -15.56 25.35
N TYR A 217 -2.77 -15.80 26.31
CA TYR A 217 -3.71 -14.78 26.74
C TYR A 217 -2.92 -13.62 27.35
N THR A 218 -3.30 -12.41 26.98
CA THR A 218 -2.81 -11.21 27.66
C THR A 218 -3.75 -10.91 28.82
N ASP A 219 -3.20 -10.65 29.99
CA ASP A 219 -3.97 -10.20 31.15
C ASP A 219 -4.05 -8.66 31.12
N PHE A 220 -5.27 -8.12 31.04
CA PHE A 220 -5.50 -6.69 31.22
C PHE A 220 -6.62 -6.51 32.25
N THR A 221 -6.33 -5.83 33.36
CA THR A 221 -7.30 -5.57 34.44
C THR A 221 -7.96 -6.83 35.03
N GLY A 222 -7.22 -7.94 35.11
CA GLY A 222 -7.74 -9.23 35.61
C GLY A 222 -8.61 -10.00 34.61
N VAL A 223 -8.76 -9.48 33.39
CA VAL A 223 -9.44 -10.17 32.28
C VAL A 223 -8.41 -10.72 31.32
N ARG A 224 -8.50 -12.02 31.04
CA ARG A 224 -7.74 -12.70 30.00
C ARG A 224 -8.34 -12.41 28.63
N TRP A 225 -7.55 -11.85 27.73
CA TRP A 225 -7.98 -11.59 26.36
C TRP A 225 -6.97 -12.13 25.35
N ARG A 226 -7.47 -12.43 24.16
CA ARG A 226 -6.68 -12.80 22.99
C ARG A 226 -7.19 -11.99 21.80
N LYS A 227 -6.28 -11.45 20.99
CA LYS A 227 -6.65 -10.71 19.79
C LYS A 227 -7.22 -11.67 18.75
N ALA A 228 -8.47 -11.45 18.33
CA ALA A 228 -9.03 -12.05 17.12
C ALA A 228 -8.44 -11.34 15.90
N LEU A 229 -8.10 -12.10 14.88
CA LEU A 229 -7.41 -11.63 13.69
C LEU A 229 -8.25 -11.92 12.45
N LYS A 230 -8.23 -11.00 11.47
CA LYS A 230 -8.61 -11.28 10.09
C LYS A 230 -7.56 -12.18 9.43
N TRP A 231 -7.91 -12.88 8.35
CA TRP A 231 -6.97 -13.81 7.70
C TRP A 231 -5.67 -13.13 7.21
N ARG A 232 -5.73 -11.91 6.65
CA ARG A 232 -4.51 -11.13 6.29
C ARG A 232 -3.69 -10.71 7.50
N GLU A 233 -4.34 -10.42 8.63
CA GLU A 233 -3.66 -10.14 9.89
C GLU A 233 -2.99 -11.40 10.45
N CYS A 234 -3.56 -12.58 10.23
CA CYS A 234 -2.92 -13.86 10.56
C CYS A 234 -1.61 -14.05 9.78
N LEU A 235 -1.62 -13.75 8.48
CA LEU A 235 -0.41 -13.81 7.65
C LEU A 235 0.66 -12.82 8.11
N THR A 236 0.26 -11.58 8.40
CA THR A 236 1.20 -10.60 8.96
C THR A 236 1.72 -11.07 10.32
N HIS A 237 0.84 -11.61 11.16
CA HIS A 237 1.19 -12.11 12.48
C HIS A 237 2.25 -13.21 12.42
N VAL A 238 2.13 -14.19 11.52
CA VAL A 238 3.12 -15.27 11.42
C VAL A 238 4.50 -14.76 10.98
N LEU A 239 4.55 -13.74 10.13
CA LEU A 239 5.83 -13.23 9.65
C LEU A 239 6.57 -12.39 10.69
N TYR A 240 5.87 -11.84 11.68
CA TYR A 240 6.47 -11.02 12.74
C TYR A 240 6.57 -11.69 14.11
N CYS A 241 5.77 -12.72 14.37
CA CYS A 241 5.77 -13.34 15.69
C CYS A 241 6.99 -14.25 15.85
N VAL A 242 8.14 -13.67 16.20
CA VAL A 242 9.41 -14.37 16.48
C VAL A 242 9.45 -14.91 17.92
N LYS A 243 8.29 -15.24 18.51
CA LYS A 243 8.27 -15.80 19.87
C LYS A 243 8.79 -17.25 19.82
N PRO A 244 9.63 -17.68 20.80
CA PRO A 244 10.04 -19.07 20.90
C PRO A 244 8.83 -20.02 20.82
N GLY A 245 8.92 -21.05 19.98
CA GLY A 245 7.84 -21.99 19.72
C GLY A 245 6.94 -21.65 18.52
N HIS A 246 6.99 -20.44 17.96
CA HIS A 246 6.29 -20.14 16.70
C HIS A 246 7.07 -20.62 15.46
N ASP A 247 8.39 -20.79 15.56
CA ASP A 247 9.27 -21.09 14.43
C ASP A 247 9.34 -22.59 14.07
N ASP A 248 9.10 -23.48 15.04
CA ASP A 248 9.36 -24.93 14.87
C ASP A 248 8.08 -25.78 14.72
N THR A 249 6.89 -25.18 14.73
CA THR A 249 5.63 -25.93 14.75
C THR A 249 4.64 -25.47 13.67
N PRO A 250 3.88 -26.41 13.06
CA PRO A 250 2.81 -26.04 12.14
C PRO A 250 1.83 -25.14 12.88
N GLN A 251 1.61 -23.95 12.32
CA GLN A 251 0.86 -22.91 13.01
C GLN A 251 -0.58 -23.33 13.21
N THR A 252 -1.03 -23.36 14.46
CA THR A 252 -2.38 -23.74 14.82
C THR A 252 -3.27 -22.51 14.79
N TRP A 253 -4.07 -22.37 13.73
CA TRP A 253 -5.14 -21.38 13.68
C TRP A 253 -6.41 -21.97 14.26
N LEU A 254 -7.14 -21.16 15.04
CA LEU A 254 -8.44 -21.54 15.59
C LEU A 254 -9.48 -20.62 14.96
N LEU A 255 -10.44 -21.19 14.22
CA LEU A 255 -11.57 -20.46 13.66
C LEU A 255 -12.58 -20.19 14.77
N LEU A 256 -13.03 -18.95 14.88
CA LEU A 256 -14.10 -18.59 15.81
C LEU A 256 -15.43 -19.13 15.29
N SER A 257 -16.33 -19.52 16.21
CA SER A 257 -17.73 -19.78 15.85
C SER A 257 -18.38 -18.50 15.34
N GLU A 258 -19.48 -18.63 14.61
CA GLU A 258 -20.21 -17.48 14.06
C GLU A 258 -20.64 -16.51 15.17
N GLU A 259 -21.13 -17.02 16.30
CA GLU A 259 -21.56 -16.19 17.43
C GLU A 259 -20.40 -15.43 18.06
N ALA A 260 -19.25 -16.09 18.23
CA ALA A 260 -18.04 -15.46 18.75
C ALA A 260 -17.48 -14.41 17.77
N ALA A 261 -17.49 -14.71 16.47
CA ALA A 261 -17.07 -13.80 15.43
C ALA A 261 -17.96 -12.55 15.37
N GLN A 262 -19.29 -12.71 15.44
CA GLN A 262 -20.24 -11.59 15.51
C GLN A 262 -20.00 -10.71 16.74
N SER A 263 -19.77 -11.32 17.91
CA SER A 263 -19.44 -10.59 19.14
C SER A 263 -18.14 -9.79 19.02
N VAL A 264 -17.12 -10.35 18.36
CA VAL A 264 -15.86 -9.65 18.04
C VAL A 264 -16.12 -8.50 17.07
N LYS A 265 -16.79 -8.76 15.94
CA LYS A 265 -17.11 -7.74 14.91
C LYS A 265 -17.87 -6.55 15.48
N ALA A 266 -18.81 -6.79 16.40
CA ALA A 266 -19.56 -5.72 17.08
C ALA A 266 -18.68 -4.80 17.95
N ARG A 267 -17.47 -5.25 18.33
CA ARG A 267 -16.51 -4.48 19.16
C ARG A 267 -15.33 -3.97 18.33
N GLU A 268 -15.18 -4.43 17.10
CA GLU A 268 -14.12 -3.97 16.22
C GLU A 268 -14.31 -2.50 15.90
N LYS A 269 -13.23 -1.74 16.02
CA LYS A 269 -13.23 -0.39 15.49
C LYS A 269 -13.20 -0.48 13.96
N PRO A 270 -13.95 0.37 13.24
CA PRO A 270 -13.86 0.41 11.79
C PRO A 270 -12.41 0.64 11.37
N TYR A 271 -11.96 -0.12 10.37
CA TYR A 271 -10.63 0.01 9.78
C TYR A 271 -10.74 0.50 8.34
N PRO A 272 -9.97 1.52 7.94
CA PRO A 272 -9.08 2.31 8.79
C PRO A 272 -9.89 3.17 9.80
N LEU A 273 -9.23 3.62 10.87
CA LEU A 273 -9.88 4.49 11.84
C LEU A 273 -10.28 5.82 11.17
N ARG A 274 -11.53 6.27 11.39
CA ARG A 274 -12.07 7.49 10.76
C ARG A 274 -11.29 8.76 11.12
N ASN A 275 -10.72 8.83 12.32
CA ASN A 275 -9.93 9.97 12.81
C ASN A 275 -8.44 9.88 12.46
N ARG A 276 -8.07 9.03 11.52
CA ARG A 276 -6.69 8.95 11.01
C ARG A 276 -6.64 9.63 9.65
N PRO A 277 -5.53 10.34 9.33
CA PRO A 277 -5.29 10.87 8.00
C PRO A 277 -4.91 9.74 7.03
N THR A 278 -5.85 8.80 6.80
CA THR A 278 -5.75 7.63 5.88
C THR A 278 -6.63 7.79 4.66
N TRP A 279 -7.50 8.79 4.64
CA TRP A 279 -8.59 8.85 3.67
C TRP A 279 -8.25 9.81 2.53
N GLY A 280 -8.68 9.41 1.35
CA GLY A 280 -8.53 10.15 0.10
C GLY A 280 -9.86 10.30 -0.62
N CYS A 281 -9.98 11.39 -1.37
CA CYS A 281 -11.09 11.55 -2.31
C CYS A 281 -10.86 10.63 -3.51
N GLY A 282 -11.82 9.76 -3.77
CA GLY A 282 -11.89 8.90 -4.96
C GLY A 282 -12.45 9.62 -6.19
N LEU A 283 -12.58 10.94 -6.16
CA LEU A 283 -13.02 11.75 -7.31
C LEU A 283 -11.97 12.77 -7.75
N CYS A 284 -10.96 13.07 -6.92
CA CYS A 284 -9.91 14.00 -7.28
C CYS A 284 -8.58 13.77 -6.55
N THR A 285 -7.49 14.30 -7.10
CA THR A 285 -6.12 14.09 -6.60
C THR A 285 -5.77 14.89 -5.35
N LYS A 286 -6.70 15.68 -4.79
CA LYS A 286 -6.42 16.63 -3.69
C LYS A 286 -5.82 15.94 -2.46
N HIS A 287 -6.34 14.76 -2.11
CA HIS A 287 -5.94 14.03 -0.91
C HIS A 287 -4.97 12.87 -1.19
N LEU A 288 -4.43 12.78 -2.41
CA LEU A 288 -3.51 11.70 -2.79
C LEU A 288 -2.13 11.86 -2.11
N GLU A 289 -1.66 13.10 -1.96
CA GLU A 289 -0.35 13.42 -1.36
C GLU A 289 -0.44 13.62 0.15
N THR A 290 -1.54 14.22 0.59
CA THR A 290 -1.84 14.51 1.99
C THR A 290 -3.20 13.91 2.27
N PRO A 291 -3.26 12.61 2.62
CA PRO A 291 -4.51 11.99 3.05
C PRO A 291 -5.03 12.71 4.29
N GLU A 292 -6.34 12.74 4.42
CA GLU A 292 -7.05 13.50 5.44
C GLU A 292 -7.88 12.57 6.33
N GLU A 293 -8.43 13.12 7.40
CA GLU A 293 -9.41 12.40 8.21
C GLU A 293 -10.70 12.16 7.41
N TYR A 294 -11.42 11.08 7.74
CA TYR A 294 -12.64 10.67 7.03
C TYR A 294 -13.64 11.82 6.88
N ALA A 295 -13.90 12.54 7.97
CA ALA A 295 -14.86 13.66 7.99
C ALA A 295 -14.46 14.79 7.04
N ALA A 296 -13.15 15.09 6.92
CA ALA A 296 -12.66 16.11 6.03
C ALA A 296 -12.81 15.70 4.55
N VAL A 297 -12.60 14.42 4.23
CA VAL A 297 -12.80 13.89 2.87
C VAL A 297 -14.27 13.85 2.49
N VAL A 298 -15.16 13.39 3.38
CA VAL A 298 -16.62 13.40 3.14
C VAL A 298 -17.14 14.82 2.93
N ASN A 299 -16.70 15.77 3.77
CA ASN A 299 -17.05 17.17 3.59
C ASN A 299 -16.58 17.69 2.22
N HIS A 300 -15.35 17.35 1.81
CA HIS A 300 -14.85 17.73 0.49
C HIS A 300 -15.68 17.14 -0.67
N ILE A 301 -16.07 15.87 -0.59
CA ILE A 301 -16.88 15.22 -1.63
C ILE A 301 -18.24 15.90 -1.75
N THR A 302 -18.91 16.12 -0.61
CA THR A 302 -20.25 16.71 -0.57
C THR A 302 -20.26 18.16 -1.03
N THR A 303 -19.26 18.98 -0.66
CA THR A 303 -19.21 20.38 -1.07
C THR A 303 -18.84 20.57 -2.54
N GLU A 304 -17.91 19.77 -3.07
CA GLU A 304 -17.34 19.99 -4.41
C GLU A 304 -18.07 19.23 -5.53
N PHE A 305 -18.69 18.08 -5.24
CA PHE A 305 -19.26 17.20 -6.27
C PHE A 305 -20.78 17.06 -6.18
N VAL A 306 -21.35 16.95 -4.97
CA VAL A 306 -22.80 16.77 -4.79
C VAL A 306 -23.58 18.07 -5.06
N SER A 307 -23.00 19.22 -4.71
CA SER A 307 -23.59 20.53 -4.98
C SER A 307 -23.82 20.81 -6.48
N PHE A 308 -23.13 20.10 -7.37
CA PHE A 308 -23.24 20.27 -8.82
C PHE A 308 -24.39 19.46 -9.46
N GLN A 309 -24.81 18.34 -8.84
CA GLN A 309 -25.82 17.45 -9.43
C GLN A 309 -27.27 17.80 -9.06
N SER A 310 -27.50 18.61 -8.02
CA SER A 310 -28.86 18.98 -7.56
C SER A 310 -29.56 20.10 -8.35
N THR A 311 -29.05 20.51 -9.52
CA THR A 311 -29.77 21.47 -10.39
C THR A 311 -30.90 20.85 -11.22
N HIS A 312 -31.09 19.52 -11.16
CA HIS A 312 -32.26 18.85 -11.73
C HIS A 312 -33.18 18.24 -10.66
N HIS A 313 -34.19 19.02 -10.26
CA HIS A 313 -35.50 18.58 -9.77
C HIS A 313 -35.54 17.66 -8.53
N PHE A 314 -35.16 18.17 -7.36
CA PHE A 314 -35.72 17.67 -6.09
C PHE A 314 -36.33 18.81 -5.28
N VAL A 315 -37.66 18.85 -5.25
CA VAL A 315 -38.45 19.67 -4.31
C VAL A 315 -38.64 18.83 -3.05
N PRO A 316 -38.06 19.18 -1.90
CA PRO A 316 -38.25 18.39 -0.67
C PRO A 316 -39.65 18.68 -0.09
N GLN A 317 -40.53 17.67 -0.08
CA GLN A 317 -41.78 17.69 0.68
C GLN A 317 -41.57 17.05 2.07
N ASN A 318 -40.89 17.74 2.99
CA ASN A 318 -41.13 17.75 4.46
C ASN A 318 -39.88 18.15 5.25
N PRO A 319 -39.90 19.29 5.98
CA PRO A 319 -38.76 19.76 6.77
C PRO A 319 -38.75 19.32 8.25
N SER A 320 -39.49 18.28 8.67
CA SER A 320 -39.78 18.03 10.10
C SER A 320 -39.21 16.74 10.74
N ILE A 321 -38.23 16.07 10.12
CA ILE A 321 -37.57 14.90 10.76
C ILE A 321 -36.12 15.24 11.11
N SER A 322 -35.87 15.50 12.39
CA SER A 322 -34.55 15.54 13.01
C SER A 322 -33.93 14.13 12.93
N ARG A 323 -33.07 13.89 11.94
CA ARG A 323 -32.28 12.65 11.87
C ARG A 323 -31.13 12.71 12.87
N HIS A 324 -30.90 11.63 13.60
CA HIS A 324 -29.72 11.49 14.45
C HIS A 324 -28.45 11.48 13.58
N ALA A 325 -27.35 12.04 14.10
CA ALA A 325 -26.06 12.09 13.38
C ALA A 325 -25.61 10.69 12.89
N ASP A 326 -25.92 9.65 13.67
CA ASP A 326 -25.57 8.26 13.34
C ASP A 326 -26.37 7.70 12.13
N ASP A 327 -27.60 8.19 11.89
CA ASP A 327 -28.43 7.77 10.75
C ASP A 327 -27.99 8.47 9.45
N VAL A 328 -27.49 9.70 9.55
CA VAL A 328 -26.94 10.46 8.42
C VAL A 328 -25.64 9.81 7.96
N ASP A 329 -24.80 9.37 8.89
CA ASP A 329 -23.56 8.64 8.59
C ASP A 329 -23.80 7.32 7.86
N THR A 330 -24.84 6.57 8.24
CA THR A 330 -25.14 5.26 7.62
C THR A 330 -25.65 5.39 6.17
N ILE A 331 -26.45 6.42 5.89
CA ILE A 331 -26.96 6.69 4.53
C ILE A 331 -25.84 7.28 3.65
N ALA A 332 -25.04 8.20 4.19
CA ALA A 332 -23.89 8.76 3.49
C ALA A 332 -22.85 7.68 3.14
N GLU A 333 -22.67 6.65 3.99
CA GLU A 333 -21.77 5.54 3.68
C GLU A 333 -22.23 4.68 2.50
N LEU A 334 -23.54 4.45 2.34
CA LEU A 334 -24.09 3.70 1.21
C LEU A 334 -23.98 4.45 -0.12
N GLU A 335 -24.10 5.79 -0.08
CA GLU A 335 -24.04 6.62 -1.30
C GLU A 335 -22.61 7.06 -1.67
N ILE A 336 -21.75 7.34 -0.68
CA ILE A 336 -20.39 7.89 -0.87
C ILE A 336 -19.31 6.79 -0.81
N GLY A 337 -19.65 5.57 -0.38
CA GLY A 337 -18.67 4.51 -0.13
C GLY A 337 -17.75 4.19 -1.31
N HIS A 338 -18.24 4.30 -2.55
CA HIS A 338 -17.45 4.10 -3.77
C HIS A 338 -16.54 5.30 -4.13
N GLU A 339 -16.79 6.46 -3.57
CA GLU A 339 -16.08 7.72 -3.81
C GLU A 339 -15.00 8.00 -2.76
N LEU A 340 -14.86 7.12 -1.75
CA LEU A 340 -13.81 7.18 -0.74
C LEU A 340 -12.71 6.17 -1.05
N VAL A 341 -11.46 6.63 -1.04
CA VAL A 341 -10.30 5.75 -1.17
C VAL A 341 -9.55 5.72 0.15
N CYS A 342 -9.37 4.54 0.70
CA CYS A 342 -8.48 4.32 1.83
C CYS A 342 -7.06 4.11 1.31
N PHE A 343 -6.09 4.82 1.88
CA PHE A 343 -4.66 4.60 1.63
C PHE A 343 -3.99 4.00 2.87
N PRO A 344 -4.26 2.73 3.21
CA PRO A 344 -3.77 2.14 4.46
C PRO A 344 -2.24 2.08 4.46
N ASN A 345 -1.62 1.95 3.28
CA ASN A 345 -0.17 1.80 3.11
C ASN A 345 0.61 3.13 3.04
N LEU A 346 -0.03 4.30 2.90
CA LEU A 346 0.67 5.60 2.92
C LEU A 346 1.18 5.99 4.33
N PHE A 347 0.80 5.25 5.37
CA PHE A 347 1.15 5.50 6.77
C PHE A 347 2.63 5.32 7.12
N THR A 348 3.42 4.67 6.26
CA THR A 348 4.87 4.56 6.47
C THR A 348 5.58 5.91 6.41
N LYS A 349 4.98 6.93 5.77
CA LYS A 349 5.59 8.27 5.65
C LYS A 349 5.42 9.17 6.89
N TYR A 350 4.42 8.94 7.75
CA TYR A 350 4.02 9.89 8.79
C TYR A 350 4.37 9.46 10.23
N LEU A 351 4.89 8.25 10.43
CA LEU A 351 5.34 7.79 11.76
C LEU A 351 6.75 8.26 12.13
N GLU A 352 7.50 8.82 11.19
CA GLU A 352 8.69 9.61 11.50
C GLU A 352 8.25 11.03 11.84
N LYS A 353 8.02 11.33 13.13
CA LYS A 353 8.13 12.72 13.59
C LYS A 353 9.48 13.23 13.07
N PRO A 354 9.56 14.40 12.42
CA PRO A 354 10.86 15.03 12.20
C PRO A 354 11.54 15.04 13.56
N LYS A 355 12.74 14.45 13.67
CA LYS A 355 13.59 14.71 14.81
C LYS A 355 13.65 16.23 14.89
N LEU A 356 13.01 16.81 15.90
CA LEU A 356 13.28 18.19 16.29
C LEU A 356 14.79 18.23 16.43
N VAL A 357 15.44 18.90 15.48
CA VAL A 357 16.84 19.25 15.61
C VAL A 357 16.84 20.18 16.82
N LEU A 358 17.10 19.60 17.99
CA LEU A 358 17.48 20.34 19.18
C LEU A 358 18.70 21.15 18.74
N GLN A 359 18.47 22.43 18.44
CA GLN A 359 19.53 23.40 18.38
C GLN A 359 20.15 23.41 19.78
N VAL A 360 21.28 22.73 19.91
CA VAL A 360 22.16 22.90 21.07
C VAL A 360 22.60 24.35 21.00
N LEU A 361 22.00 25.19 21.85
CA LEU A 361 22.51 26.53 22.10
C LEU A 361 23.95 26.38 22.62
N PRO A 362 24.89 27.19 22.14
CA PRO A 362 26.23 27.19 22.71
C PRO A 362 26.14 27.60 24.19
N GLU A 363 26.76 26.81 25.07
CA GLU A 363 26.92 27.18 26.48
C GLU A 363 27.76 28.47 26.60
N PRO A 364 27.47 29.32 27.61
CA PRO A 364 28.08 30.62 27.80
C PRO A 364 29.57 30.60 28.15
#